data_AF-E8WSW8-F1
#
_entry.id   AF-E8WSW8-F1
#
_cell.length_a   1.000
_cell.length_b   1.000
_cell.length_c   1.000
_cell.angle_alpha   90.00
_cell.angle_beta   90.00
_cell.angle_gamma   90.00
#
_symmetry.space_group_name_H-M   'P 1'
#
loop_
_entity.id
_entity.type
_entity.pdbx_description
1 polymer ?
#
loop_
_entity_poly.entity_id
_entity_poly.type
_entity_poly.pdbx_seq_one_letter_code
_entity_poly.pdbx_strand_id
1 'polypeptide(L)'
;MSAASREEKWKPIAGYEGLYDVSSLGRVRSYHTLGMNRKAGRVSRSSTRMMTAVATSQGYLKVILSKCNVSTEYYISKLVLDAFAGKPIAYFIDGDINNTKASNLRWGSRSEAKQRNKALYAQIGS
;
A
#
# COMPACT_ATOMS: atom_id res chain seq x y z
N MET A 1 16.20 26.52 6.64
CA MET A 1 15.27 25.80 5.77
C MET A 1 15.90 24.46 5.42
N SER A 2 15.35 23.35 5.91
CA SER A 2 15.94 22.02 5.74
C SER A 2 15.67 21.49 4.33
N ALA A 3 16.72 21.18 3.58
CA ALA A 3 16.62 20.45 2.33
C ALA A 3 16.13 19.03 2.65
N ALA A 4 14.82 18.81 2.61
CA ALA A 4 14.27 17.46 2.62
C ALA A 4 14.86 16.73 1.41
N SER A 5 15.73 15.76 1.68
CA SER A 5 16.26 14.85 0.69
C SER A 5 15.09 14.31 -0.13
N ARG A 6 15.12 14.55 -1.44
CA ARG A 6 14.14 14.07 -2.44
C ARG A 6 14.27 12.55 -2.65
N GLU A 7 14.44 11.82 -1.57
CA GLU A 7 14.61 10.37 -1.60
C GLU A 7 13.30 9.72 -2.03
N GLU A 8 13.38 8.99 -3.13
CA GLU A 8 12.28 8.18 -3.64
C GLU A 8 12.01 7.05 -2.63
N LYS A 9 10.92 7.19 -1.88
CA LYS A 9 10.46 6.16 -0.95
C LYS A 9 9.58 5.18 -1.70
N TRP A 10 9.75 3.90 -1.47
CA TRP A 10 8.94 2.84 -2.08
C TRP A 10 8.07 2.18 -1.02
N LYS A 11 6.79 1.97 -1.33
CA LYS A 11 5.83 1.29 -0.45
C LYS A 11 5.05 0.23 -1.24
N PRO A 12 4.68 -0.88 -0.60
CA PRO A 12 3.83 -1.89 -1.23
C PRO A 12 2.46 -1.31 -1.57
N ILE A 13 1.93 -1.72 -2.71
CA ILE A 13 0.56 -1.39 -3.10
C ILE A 13 -0.39 -2.30 -2.33
N ALA A 14 -1.36 -1.70 -1.61
CA ALA A 14 -2.33 -2.44 -0.82
C ALA A 14 -3.15 -3.41 -1.70
N GLY A 15 -3.24 -4.68 -1.29
CA GLY A 15 -3.85 -5.76 -2.07
C GLY A 15 -2.94 -6.42 -3.10
N TYR A 16 -1.74 -5.88 -3.30
CA TYR A 16 -0.72 -6.35 -4.24
C TYR A 16 0.64 -6.55 -3.54
N GLU A 17 0.63 -6.77 -2.22
CA GLU A 17 1.81 -6.92 -1.40
C GLU A 17 2.70 -8.07 -1.91
N GLY A 18 4.00 -7.79 -2.05
CA GLY A 18 4.98 -8.75 -2.58
C GLY A 18 4.96 -8.91 -4.11
N LEU A 19 4.01 -8.28 -4.81
CA LEU A 19 3.94 -8.26 -6.27
C LEU A 19 4.28 -6.88 -6.85
N TYR A 20 3.87 -5.79 -6.20
CA TYR A 20 4.12 -4.43 -6.69
C TYR A 20 4.37 -3.42 -5.58
N ASP A 21 5.26 -2.46 -5.85
CA ASP A 21 5.48 -1.26 -5.05
C ASP A 21 5.21 0.00 -5.87
N VAL A 22 4.79 1.06 -5.18
CA VAL A 22 4.67 2.42 -5.71
C VAL A 22 5.66 3.34 -4.98
N SER A 23 6.26 4.27 -5.72
CA SER A 23 7.16 5.26 -5.18
C SER A 23 6.47 6.57 -4.83
N SER A 24 7.07 7.35 -3.93
CA SER A 24 6.63 8.71 -3.61
C SER A 24 6.70 9.67 -4.80
N LEU A 25 7.37 9.28 -5.89
CA LEU A 25 7.45 10.05 -7.14
C LEU A 25 6.50 9.52 -8.23
N GLY A 26 5.65 8.54 -7.91
CA GLY A 26 4.68 7.99 -8.85
C GLY A 26 5.26 6.96 -9.83
N ARG A 27 6.38 6.31 -9.50
CA ARG A 27 6.85 5.14 -10.25
C ARG A 27 6.25 3.87 -9.66
N VAL A 28 6.04 2.86 -10.49
CA VAL A 28 5.56 1.55 -10.06
C VAL A 28 6.54 0.49 -10.52
N ARG A 29 6.88 -0.44 -9.63
CA ARG A 29 7.74 -1.60 -9.95
C ARG A 29 7.02 -2.88 -9.61
N SER A 30 7.17 -3.89 -10.46
CA SER A 30 6.72 -5.26 -10.19
C SER A 30 7.87 -6.09 -9.65
N TYR A 31 7.56 -7.02 -8.77
CA TYR A 31 8.44 -8.08 -8.32
C TYR A 31 8.11 -9.34 -9.11
N HIS A 32 9.09 -9.84 -9.87
CA HIS A 32 8.99 -11.15 -10.47
C HIS A 32 9.81 -12.12 -9.63
N THR A 33 9.18 -13.21 -9.20
CA THR A 33 9.93 -14.36 -8.69
C THR A 33 10.65 -14.96 -9.90
N LEU A 34 11.92 -14.61 -10.08
CA LEU A 34 12.82 -15.45 -10.85
C LEU A 34 12.75 -16.82 -10.17
N GLY A 35 12.34 -17.84 -10.91
CA GLY A 35 11.90 -19.13 -10.40
C GLY A 35 12.74 -19.63 -9.23
N MET A 36 12.09 -20.28 -8.27
CA MET A 36 12.73 -20.87 -7.10
C MET A 36 13.97 -21.64 -7.55
N ASN A 37 15.16 -21.11 -7.24
CA ASN A 37 16.40 -21.78 -7.58
C ASN A 37 16.49 -22.98 -6.61
N ARG A 38 15.87 -24.10 -6.98
CA ARG A 38 15.65 -25.30 -6.13
C ARG A 38 16.97 -25.84 -5.53
N LYS A 39 18.12 -25.46 -6.09
CA LYS A 39 19.45 -25.83 -5.59
C LYS A 39 19.95 -25.00 -4.40
N ALA A 40 19.41 -23.80 -4.13
CA ALA A 40 20.02 -22.86 -3.17
C ALA A 40 19.17 -22.56 -1.92
N GLY A 41 17.96 -23.12 -1.79
CA GLY A 41 17.10 -22.94 -0.62
C GLY A 41 16.69 -21.48 -0.31
N ARG A 42 17.02 -20.53 -1.19
CA ARG A 42 16.77 -19.09 -1.01
C ARG A 42 15.85 -18.58 -2.11
N VAL A 43 14.69 -18.05 -1.69
CA VAL A 43 13.83 -17.24 -2.56
C VAL A 43 14.54 -15.91 -2.75
N SER A 44 15.34 -15.79 -3.80
CA SER A 44 15.95 -14.52 -4.15
C SER A 44 14.90 -13.67 -4.88
N ARG A 45 14.45 -12.57 -4.26
CA ARG A 45 13.57 -11.57 -4.88
C ARG A 45 14.38 -10.73 -5.88
N SER A 46 14.93 -11.34 -6.93
CA SER A 46 16.10 -10.75 -7.62
C SER A 46 15.81 -9.97 -8.89
N SER A 47 14.57 -9.78 -9.33
CA SER A 47 14.32 -8.84 -10.42
C SER A 47 13.05 -8.02 -10.20
N THR A 48 13.25 -6.73 -9.96
CA THR A 48 12.19 -5.74 -10.06
C THR A 48 12.15 -5.18 -11.47
N ARG A 49 10.97 -5.15 -12.08
CA ARG A 49 10.77 -4.50 -13.39
C ARG A 49 10.01 -3.20 -13.18
N MET A 50 10.51 -2.11 -13.75
CA MET A 50 9.76 -0.85 -13.79
C MET A 50 8.56 -1.01 -14.73
N MET A 51 7.39 -0.62 -14.25
CA MET A 51 6.16 -0.66 -15.03
C MET A 51 6.06 0.59 -15.90
N THR A 52 5.66 0.41 -17.16
CA THR A 52 5.39 1.52 -18.06
C THR A 52 4.04 2.14 -17.72
N ALA A 53 4.06 3.42 -17.33
CA ALA A 53 2.85 4.21 -17.18
C ALA A 53 2.33 4.67 -18.54
N VAL A 54 1.02 4.66 -18.73
CA VAL A 54 0.37 5.17 -19.94
C VAL A 54 -0.45 6.40 -19.57
N ALA A 55 -0.32 7.47 -20.35
CA ALA A 55 -1.15 8.65 -20.19
C ALA A 55 -2.53 8.43 -20.81
N THR A 56 -3.59 8.85 -20.13
CA THR A 56 -4.94 8.93 -20.71
C THR A 56 -5.06 10.12 -21.65
N SER A 57 -6.15 10.20 -22.41
CA SER A 57 -6.48 11.37 -23.26
C SER A 57 -6.59 12.68 -22.46
N GLN A 58 -6.84 12.59 -21.15
CA GLN A 58 -6.92 13.71 -20.22
C GLN A 58 -5.59 14.01 -19.50
N GLY A 59 -4.51 13.30 -19.83
CA GLY A 59 -3.17 13.52 -19.27
C GLY A 59 -2.88 12.80 -17.94
N TYR A 60 -3.82 11.99 -17.42
CA TYR A 60 -3.59 11.23 -16.19
C TYR A 60 -2.76 9.97 -16.45
N LEU A 61 -1.81 9.66 -15.58
CA LEU A 61 -1.01 8.44 -15.70
C LEU A 61 -1.73 7.24 -15.06
N LYS A 62 -1.82 6.14 -15.82
CA LYS A 62 -2.34 4.85 -15.36
C LYS A 62 -1.33 3.72 -15.55
N VAL A 63 -1.50 2.67 -14.76
CA VAL A 63 -0.74 1.41 -14.85
C VAL A 63 -1.71 0.23 -14.73
N ILE A 64 -1.37 -0.89 -15.36
CA ILE A 64 -2.12 -2.14 -15.23
C ILE A 64 -1.38 -3.02 -14.22
N LEU A 65 -2.07 -3.42 -13.16
CA LEU A 65 -1.57 -4.38 -12.17
C LEU A 65 -2.27 -5.71 -12.36
N SER A 66 -1.53 -6.82 -12.26
CA SER A 66 -2.07 -8.16 -12.48
C SER A 66 -1.84 -9.03 -11.25
N LYS A 67 -2.91 -9.69 -10.79
CA LYS A 67 -2.87 -10.64 -9.67
C LYS A 67 -3.80 -11.81 -9.96
N CYS A 68 -3.31 -13.04 -9.82
CA CYS A 68 -4.09 -14.26 -10.06
C CYS A 68 -4.80 -14.29 -11.44
N ASN A 69 -4.08 -13.94 -12.51
CA ASN A 69 -4.60 -13.82 -13.88
C ASN A 69 -5.68 -12.75 -14.10
N VAL A 70 -5.96 -11.90 -13.11
CA VAL A 70 -6.85 -10.75 -13.25
C VAL A 70 -6.02 -9.48 -13.35
N SER A 71 -6.24 -8.72 -14.42
CA SER A 71 -5.60 -7.43 -14.66
C SER A 71 -6.56 -6.30 -14.36
N THR A 72 -6.10 -5.26 -13.68
CA THR A 72 -6.91 -4.10 -13.29
C THR A 72 -6.14 -2.81 -13.51
N GLU A 73 -6.81 -1.81 -14.07
CA GLU A 73 -6.23 -0.48 -14.30
C GLU A 73 -6.28 0.37 -13.03
N TYR A 74 -5.17 1.05 -12.73
CA TYR A 74 -5.08 1.99 -11.62
C TYR A 74 -4.44 3.30 -12.05
N TYR A 75 -4.99 4.41 -11.56
CA TYR A 75 -4.32 5.70 -11.64
C TYR A 75 -3.12 5.74 -10.69
N ILE A 76 -1.98 6.19 -11.19
CA ILE A 76 -0.75 6.30 -10.39
C ILE A 76 -0.94 7.27 -9.23
N SER A 77 -1.61 8.41 -9.47
CA SER A 77 -1.91 9.39 -8.43
C SER A 77 -2.66 8.76 -7.24
N LYS A 78 -3.65 7.89 -7.53
CA LYS A 78 -4.41 7.19 -6.51
C LYS A 78 -3.54 6.19 -5.74
N LEU A 79 -2.69 5.43 -6.43
CA LEU A 79 -1.75 4.49 -5.78
C LEU A 79 -0.79 5.21 -4.84
N VAL A 80 -0.24 6.35 -5.27
CA VAL A 80 0.64 7.19 -4.44
C VAL A 80 -0.11 7.71 -3.23
N LEU A 81 -1.32 8.28 -3.42
CA LEU A 81 -2.13 8.79 -2.32
C LEU A 81 -2.50 7.69 -1.31
N ASP A 82 -2.94 6.53 -1.79
CA ASP A 82 -3.32 5.42 -0.93
C ASP A 82 -2.11 4.87 -0.14
N ALA A 83 -0.92 4.84 -0.75
CA ALA A 83 0.29 4.34 -0.09
C ALA A 83 0.96 5.37 0.86
N PHE A 84 0.95 6.65 0.51
CA PHE A 84 1.73 7.68 1.21
C PHE A 84 0.89 8.66 2.00
N ALA A 85 -0.27 9.08 1.49
CA ALA A 85 -1.13 10.02 2.19
C ALA A 85 -2.01 9.30 3.21
N GLY A 86 -2.58 8.14 2.83
CA GLY A 86 -3.55 7.40 3.64
C GLY A 86 -4.81 8.24 3.87
N LYS A 87 -5.99 7.78 3.46
CA LYS A 87 -7.20 8.53 3.81
C LYS A 87 -7.33 8.58 5.35
N PRO A 88 -7.44 9.77 5.97
CA PRO A 88 -7.71 9.85 7.38
C PRO A 88 -9.10 9.25 7.60
N ILE A 89 -9.15 8.18 8.37
CA ILE A 89 -10.38 7.60 8.89
C ILE A 89 -10.44 7.89 10.39
N ALA A 90 -11.63 8.23 10.86
CA ALA A 90 -11.89 8.31 12.29
C ALA A 90 -12.02 6.88 12.83
N TYR A 91 -11.33 6.59 13.94
CA TYR A 91 -11.52 5.36 14.69
C TYR A 91 -11.68 5.66 16.19
N PHE A 92 -12.39 4.76 16.85
CA PHE A 92 -12.63 4.79 18.30
C PHE A 92 -11.38 4.34 19.04
N ILE A 93 -10.90 5.12 20.00
CA ILE A 93 -9.67 4.82 20.76
C ILE A 93 -9.89 3.63 21.69
N ASP A 94 -11.06 3.57 22.32
CA ASP A 94 -11.51 2.49 23.21
C ASP A 94 -12.09 1.26 22.48
N GLY A 95 -12.36 1.39 21.18
CA GLY A 95 -12.98 0.34 20.37
C GLY A 95 -14.50 0.22 20.53
N ASP A 96 -15.15 1.07 21.32
CA ASP A 96 -16.61 1.09 21.49
C ASP A 96 -17.26 2.04 20.49
N ILE A 97 -18.00 1.46 19.54
CA ILE A 97 -18.73 2.21 18.51
C ILE A 97 -19.84 3.11 19.07
N ASN A 98 -20.28 2.86 20.31
CA ASN A 98 -21.32 3.65 20.96
C ASN A 98 -20.75 4.90 21.67
N ASN A 99 -19.44 4.96 21.92
CA ASN A 99 -18.80 6.11 22.54
C ASN A 99 -18.32 7.11 21.49
N THR A 100 -19.24 7.93 20.98
CA THR A 100 -18.99 8.89 19.90
C THR A 100 -18.39 10.23 20.36
N LYS A 101 -17.87 10.32 21.60
CA LYS A 101 -17.23 11.53 22.11
C LYS A 101 -16.02 11.90 21.23
N ALA A 102 -15.85 13.19 20.93
CA ALA A 102 -14.72 13.67 20.13
C ALA A 102 -13.36 13.29 20.73
N SER A 103 -13.26 13.25 22.06
CA SER A 103 -12.07 12.76 22.78
C SER A 103 -11.78 11.28 22.57
N ASN A 104 -12.77 10.49 22.15
CA ASN A 104 -12.67 9.07 21.85
C ASN A 104 -12.45 8.80 20.35
N LEU A 105 -12.44 9.83 19.49
CA LEU A 105 -12.24 9.71 18.05
C LEU A 105 -10.86 10.23 17.66
N ARG A 106 -10.13 9.46 16.83
CA ARG A 106 -8.85 9.90 16.27
C ARG A 106 -8.79 9.66 14.78
N TRP A 107 -8.20 10.61 14.05
CA TRP A 107 -7.85 10.42 12.64
C TRP A 107 -6.60 9.55 12.52
N GLY A 108 -6.61 8.62 11.58
CA GLY A 108 -5.39 7.91 11.17
C GLY A 108 -5.61 7.16 9.87
N SER A 109 -4.59 6.44 9.43
CA SER A 109 -4.64 5.66 8.19
C SER A 109 -5.53 4.41 8.34
N ARG A 110 -6.03 3.90 7.20
CA ARG A 110 -6.72 2.59 7.14
C ARG A 110 -5.90 1.46 7.77
N SER A 111 -4.58 1.49 7.60
CA SER A 111 -3.65 0.50 8.13
C SER A 111 -3.62 0.54 9.66
N GLU A 112 -3.54 1.73 10.26
CA GLU A 112 -3.54 1.91 11.72
C GLU A 112 -4.85 1.44 12.35
N ALA A 113 -6.01 1.77 11.75
CA ALA A 113 -7.29 1.30 12.29
C ALA A 113 -7.43 -0.23 12.16
N LYS A 114 -6.97 -0.83 11.06
CA LYS A 114 -7.02 -2.29 10.86
C LYS A 114 -6.14 -3.02 11.87
N GLN A 115 -4.96 -2.50 12.18
CA GLN A 115 -4.04 -3.10 13.15
C GLN A 115 -4.58 -3.04 14.58
N ARG A 116 -5.22 -1.92 14.97
CA ARG A 116 -5.88 -1.80 16.29
C ARG A 116 -7.12 -2.67 16.40
N ASN A 117 -7.98 -2.70 15.38
CA ASN A 117 -9.16 -3.59 15.39
C ASN A 117 -8.74 -5.06 15.51
N LYS A 118 -7.67 -5.48 14.82
CA LYS A 118 -7.15 -6.85 14.93
C LYS A 118 -6.63 -7.17 16.34
N ALA A 119 -5.98 -6.21 17.02
CA ALA A 119 -5.53 -6.39 18.40
C ALA A 119 -6.71 -6.54 19.39
N LEU A 120 -7.79 -5.79 19.19
CA LEU A 120 -9.02 -5.91 19.97
C LEU A 120 -9.67 -7.30 19.79
N TYR A 121 -9.84 -7.78 18.55
CA TYR A 121 -10.39 -9.12 18.30
C TYR A 121 -9.49 -10.25 18.81
N ALA A 122 -8.18 -10.03 18.94
CA ALA A 122 -7.26 -11.00 19.52
C ALA A 122 -7.35 -11.07 21.06
N GLN A 123 -7.85 -10.03 21.73
CA GLN A 123 -8.03 -10.02 23.19
C GLN A 123 -9.41 -10.52 23.64
N ILE A 124 -10.39 -10.57 22.74
CA ILE A 124 -11.77 -11.04 23.02
C ILE A 124 -11.93 -12.55 22.69
N GLY A 125 -10.87 -13.19 22.19
CA GLY A 125 -10.82 -14.63 21.90
C GLY A 125 -9.76 -15.37 22.71
N SER A 126 -10.07 -15.64 23.98
CA SER A 126 -9.59 -16.80 24.75
C SER A 126 -10.68 -17.24 25.72
#